data_AF-A0A316HFW9-F1
#
_entry.id   AF-A0A316HFW9-F1
#
_cell.length_a   1.000
_cell.length_b   1.000
_cell.length_c   1.000
_cell.angle_alpha   90.00
_cell.angle_beta   90.00
_cell.angle_gamma   90.00
#
_symmetry.space_group_name_H-M   'P 1'
#
loop_
_entity.id
_entity.type
_entity.pdbx_description
1 polymer ?
#
loop_
_entity_poly.entity_id
_entity_poly.type
_entity_poly.pdbx_seq_one_letter_code
_entity_poly.pdbx_strand_id
1 'polypeptide(L)'
;MKYKLGDFVRFVDEKMEGFVTRIIDEQMIGVTGDDDFEIPVLASKVTYVHGYEPDGGKKSSGNGTDEKPVALSEFVKNGVYIGVAADEKANSVVHFHLINETSFQLLATLTTDKQQVFKGEFAGIIAPKAAEKIYSAQLADLQVWPKFIFNVLFSTKQNIEPPAPLSIQEKFKAKDFSTTKKNLPLLNKAGWLIRLDEPELVIDAQKLKESFFESPAQKIVVEKPVSEVDLHIEKLRDDYQFLDNSEIMNIQLAHFHKALDAAIVHQLPDITFIHGAGNGTLRNELHRQLGKNKKVQTFMDARKEKFGYGATKVLLK
;
A
#
# COMPACT_ATOMS: atom_id res chain seq x y z
N MET A 1 -36.18 17.61 7.15
CA MET A 1 -36.71 17.40 8.52
C MET A 1 -36.41 18.63 9.38
N LYS A 2 -37.38 19.11 10.16
CA LYS A 2 -37.31 20.38 10.92
C LYS A 2 -36.61 20.27 12.27
N TYR A 3 -36.59 19.08 12.90
CA TYR A 3 -36.00 18.80 14.22
C TYR A 3 -35.01 17.64 14.17
N LYS A 4 -34.08 17.58 15.12
CA LYS A 4 -33.07 16.54 15.32
C LYS A 4 -33.18 15.93 16.72
N LEU A 5 -32.70 14.69 16.86
CA LEU A 5 -32.52 14.07 18.18
C LEU A 5 -31.65 14.94 19.08
N GLY A 6 -32.11 15.17 20.31
CA GLY A 6 -31.46 16.02 21.31
C GLY A 6 -31.85 17.50 21.25
N ASP A 7 -32.70 17.93 20.31
CA ASP A 7 -33.20 19.30 20.29
C ASP A 7 -34.13 19.55 21.48
N PHE A 8 -33.95 20.67 22.20
CA PHE A 8 -34.85 21.09 23.27
C PHE A 8 -36.01 21.91 22.68
N VAL A 9 -37.23 21.41 22.88
CA VAL A 9 -38.45 21.96 22.28
C VAL A 9 -39.52 22.22 23.33
N ARG A 10 -40.36 23.20 23.06
CA ARG A 10 -41.57 23.52 23.84
C ARG A 10 -42.79 23.19 23.01
N PHE A 11 -43.80 22.61 23.65
CA PHE A 11 -45.10 22.37 23.04
C PHE A 11 -45.82 23.70 22.80
N VAL A 12 -46.43 23.88 21.63
CA VAL A 12 -47.09 25.14 21.26
C VAL A 12 -48.37 25.34 22.08
N ASP A 13 -49.10 24.26 22.34
CA ASP A 13 -50.42 24.29 22.98
C ASP A 13 -50.36 23.95 24.48
N GLU A 14 -49.21 23.48 24.97
CA GLU A 14 -49.04 23.00 26.35
C GLU A 14 -47.85 23.67 27.02
N LYS A 15 -47.92 23.84 28.35
CA LYS A 15 -46.79 24.35 29.15
C LYS A 15 -45.81 23.23 29.47
N MET A 16 -45.38 22.51 28.43
CA MET A 16 -44.49 21.38 28.54
C MET A 16 -43.26 21.64 27.66
N GLU A 17 -42.12 21.18 28.16
CA GLU A 17 -40.83 21.27 27.49
C GLU A 17 -40.15 19.92 27.59
N GLY A 18 -39.30 19.61 26.63
CA GLY A 18 -38.58 18.36 26.63
C GLY A 18 -37.60 18.27 25.49
N PHE A 19 -36.89 17.15 25.45
CA PHE A 19 -35.96 16.84 24.39
C PHE A 19 -36.60 15.94 23.35
N VAL A 20 -36.29 16.19 22.08
CA VAL A 20 -36.63 15.26 21.01
C VAL A 20 -35.78 14.00 21.19
N THR A 21 -36.39 12.93 21.66
CA THR A 21 -35.74 11.64 21.96
C THR A 21 -35.93 10.61 20.86
N ARG A 22 -36.91 10.82 19.97
CA ARG A 22 -37.16 9.95 18.83
C ARG A 22 -37.66 10.72 17.60
N ILE A 23 -37.20 10.34 16.41
CA ILE A 23 -37.82 10.76 15.14
C ILE A 23 -38.67 9.58 14.67
N ILE A 24 -40.00 9.72 14.71
CA ILE A 24 -40.92 8.64 14.31
C ILE A 24 -41.09 8.66 12.79
N ASP A 25 -41.39 9.83 12.24
CA ASP A 25 -41.45 10.08 10.79
C ASP A 25 -41.17 11.59 10.48
N GLU A 26 -41.46 12.05 9.26
CA GLU A 26 -41.21 13.44 8.86
C GLU A 26 -42.10 14.47 9.59
N GLN A 27 -43.25 14.04 10.10
CA GLN A 27 -44.28 14.87 10.71
C GLN A 27 -44.42 14.64 12.22
N MET A 28 -43.99 13.49 12.75
CA MET A 28 -44.14 13.09 14.14
C MET A 28 -42.78 12.81 14.80
N ILE A 29 -42.62 13.35 16.01
CA ILE A 29 -41.43 13.20 16.84
C ILE A 29 -41.82 12.78 18.25
N GLY A 30 -40.97 12.02 18.93
CA GLY A 30 -41.09 11.75 20.36
C GLY A 30 -40.35 12.81 21.15
N VAL A 31 -41.04 13.43 22.12
CA VAL A 31 -40.45 14.41 23.04
C VAL A 31 -40.57 13.89 24.46
N THR A 32 -39.46 13.83 25.18
CA THR A 32 -39.41 13.38 26.58
C THR A 32 -39.15 14.57 27.49
N GLY A 33 -40.03 14.77 28.48
CA GLY A 33 -39.93 15.81 29.49
C GLY A 33 -39.08 15.42 30.70
N ASP A 34 -39.34 16.07 31.83
CA ASP A 34 -38.72 15.80 33.14
C ASP A 34 -39.28 14.54 33.84
N ASP A 35 -40.43 14.06 33.39
CA ASP A 35 -41.10 12.84 33.87
C ASP A 35 -40.59 11.54 33.20
N ASP A 36 -39.59 11.65 32.31
CA ASP A 36 -38.98 10.57 31.54
C ASP A 36 -39.98 9.76 30.68
N PHE A 37 -41.16 10.35 30.40
CA PHE A 37 -42.16 9.76 29.53
C PHE A 37 -42.05 10.34 28.11
N GLU A 38 -41.94 9.46 27.11
CA GLU A 38 -41.89 9.88 25.71
C GLU A 38 -43.30 10.17 25.16
N ILE A 39 -43.54 11.42 24.77
CA ILE A 39 -44.79 11.87 24.20
C ILE A 39 -44.63 12.04 22.68
N PRO A 40 -45.33 11.25 21.86
CA PRO A 40 -45.36 11.45 20.42
C PRO A 40 -46.18 12.70 20.07
N VAL A 41 -45.56 13.67 19.40
CA VAL A 41 -46.16 14.94 19.03
C VAL A 41 -45.84 15.30 17.58
N LEU A 42 -46.75 16.02 16.93
CA LEU A 42 -46.50 16.54 15.59
C LEU A 42 -45.40 17.61 15.63
N ALA A 43 -44.48 17.58 14.68
CA ALA A 43 -43.42 18.57 14.50
C ALA A 43 -43.98 20.00 14.35
N SER A 44 -45.20 20.16 13.84
CA SER A 44 -45.87 21.46 13.75
C SER A 44 -46.38 21.99 15.09
N LYS A 45 -46.50 21.13 16.12
CA LYS A 45 -47.02 21.44 17.46
C LYS A 45 -45.93 21.65 18.50
N VAL A 46 -44.67 21.69 18.06
CA VAL A 46 -43.53 22.03 18.89
C VAL A 46 -42.73 23.18 18.27
N THR A 47 -42.03 23.93 19.09
CA THR A 47 -41.10 24.99 18.67
C THR A 47 -39.77 24.86 19.40
N TYR A 48 -38.70 25.33 18.76
CA TYR A 48 -37.40 25.44 19.40
C TYR A 48 -37.44 26.40 20.58
N VAL A 49 -36.80 26.01 21.68
CA VAL A 49 -36.48 26.91 22.79
C VAL A 49 -35.05 27.40 22.59
N HIS A 50 -34.89 28.57 21.98
CA HIS A 50 -33.59 29.20 21.81
C HIS A 50 -33.07 29.70 23.17
N GLY A 51 -31.91 29.20 23.61
CA GLY A 51 -31.27 29.60 24.86
C GLY A 51 -31.14 28.50 25.91
N TYR A 52 -31.63 27.28 25.63
CA TYR A 52 -31.28 26.13 26.45
C TYR A 52 -29.84 25.69 26.13
N GLU A 53 -28.90 26.07 26.98
CA GLU A 53 -27.54 25.52 26.98
C GLU A 53 -27.53 24.30 27.93
N PRO A 54 -27.31 23.08 27.43
CA PRO A 54 -27.00 21.97 28.31
C PRO A 54 -25.69 22.30 29.04
N ASP A 55 -25.66 22.06 30.35
CA ASP A 55 -24.49 22.30 31.19
C ASP A 55 -23.28 21.54 30.58
N GLY A 56 -22.34 22.29 29.99
CA GLY A 56 -21.12 21.74 29.37
C GLY A 56 -20.90 21.94 27.86
N GLY A 57 -21.74 22.68 27.13
CA GLY A 57 -21.66 22.78 25.67
C GLY A 57 -21.22 24.12 25.07
N LYS A 58 -20.01 24.63 25.34
CA LYS A 58 -19.45 25.72 24.51
C LYS A 58 -19.28 25.23 23.07
N LYS A 59 -20.22 25.56 22.18
CA LYS A 59 -20.04 25.47 20.73
C LYS A 59 -19.83 26.87 20.16
N SER A 60 -18.61 27.07 19.70
CA SER A 60 -18.23 28.07 18.72
C SER A 60 -19.22 28.07 17.55
N SER A 61 -19.84 29.21 17.32
CA SER A 61 -20.47 29.55 16.04
C SER A 61 -19.43 29.45 14.93
N GLY A 62 -19.50 28.38 14.16
CA GLY A 62 -18.88 28.27 12.84
C GLY A 62 -19.96 28.43 11.79
N ASN A 63 -19.90 29.54 11.06
CA ASN A 63 -20.77 29.86 9.92
C ASN A 63 -20.95 28.66 9.00
N GLY A 64 -22.21 28.39 8.64
CA GLY A 64 -22.56 27.52 7.53
C GLY A 64 -21.97 28.09 6.25
N THR A 65 -20.94 27.44 5.72
CA THR A 65 -20.56 27.58 4.32
C THR A 65 -21.40 26.60 3.52
N ASP A 66 -22.21 27.14 2.62
CA ASP A 66 -22.90 26.42 1.55
C ASP A 66 -21.97 25.38 0.92
N GLU A 67 -22.24 24.09 1.16
CA GLU A 67 -21.63 22.99 0.41
C GLU A 67 -22.19 23.06 -1.01
N LYS A 68 -21.44 23.72 -1.92
CA LYS A 68 -21.61 23.49 -3.36
C LYS A 68 -21.55 21.97 -3.61
N PRO A 69 -22.38 21.42 -4.51
CA PRO A 69 -22.31 20.00 -4.83
C PRO A 69 -20.93 19.71 -5.40
N VAL A 70 -20.09 19.07 -4.58
CA VAL A 70 -18.82 18.50 -5.03
C VAL A 70 -19.19 17.45 -6.06
N ALA A 71 -18.71 17.62 -7.29
CA ALA A 71 -18.84 16.61 -8.34
C ALA A 71 -18.52 15.23 -7.74
N LEU A 72 -19.29 14.20 -8.11
CA LEU A 72 -19.09 12.80 -7.71
C LEU A 72 -17.70 12.31 -8.17
N SER A 73 -16.66 12.73 -7.45
CA SER A 73 -15.35 12.11 -7.50
C SER A 73 -15.45 10.83 -6.69
N GLU A 74 -14.80 9.78 -7.20
CA GLU A 74 -14.73 8.49 -6.54
C GLU A 74 -14.21 8.67 -5.10
N PHE A 75 -14.88 8.06 -4.13
CA PHE A 75 -14.48 8.17 -2.73
C PHE A 75 -13.18 7.39 -2.50
N VAL A 76 -12.09 8.11 -2.23
CA VAL A 76 -10.76 7.53 -2.06
C VAL A 76 -10.56 7.11 -0.61
N LYS A 77 -10.40 5.81 -0.36
CA LYS A 77 -10.28 5.26 1.00
C LYS A 77 -8.86 5.25 1.57
N ASN A 78 -7.85 5.15 0.71
CA ASN A 78 -6.45 5.01 1.09
C ASN A 78 -5.60 6.12 0.47
N GLY A 79 -4.48 6.43 1.10
CA GLY A 79 -3.53 7.46 0.70
C GLY A 79 -3.16 8.40 1.86
N VAL A 80 -2.81 7.84 3.02
CA VAL A 80 -2.25 8.64 4.13
C VAL A 80 -0.73 8.50 4.13
N TYR A 81 -0.02 9.61 4.03
CA TYR A 81 1.44 9.62 3.90
C TYR A 81 2.12 10.61 4.84
N ILE A 82 3.35 10.31 5.21
CA ILE A 82 4.32 11.29 5.69
C ILE A 82 5.21 11.72 4.54
N GLY A 83 5.13 12.99 4.18
CA GLY A 83 6.05 13.66 3.26
C GLY A 83 7.11 14.42 4.04
N VAL A 84 8.38 14.10 3.80
CA VAL A 84 9.53 14.82 4.37
C VAL A 84 10.19 15.64 3.26
N ALA A 85 10.13 16.95 3.36
CA ALA A 85 10.73 17.87 2.39
C ALA A 85 11.78 18.76 3.07
N ALA A 86 12.85 19.12 2.36
CA ALA A 86 13.76 20.15 2.82
C ALA A 86 13.08 21.52 2.81
N ASP A 87 13.46 22.40 3.74
CA ASP A 87 13.09 23.80 3.69
C ASP A 87 13.73 24.48 2.48
N GLU A 88 13.01 25.42 1.86
CA GLU A 88 13.46 26.11 0.65
C GLU A 88 14.64 27.07 0.90
N LYS A 89 14.75 27.59 2.12
CA LYS A 89 15.78 28.56 2.52
C LYS A 89 16.91 27.89 3.29
N ALA A 90 16.62 26.80 4.00
CA ALA A 90 17.56 26.06 4.82
C ALA A 90 17.54 24.56 4.49
N ASN A 91 18.30 24.14 3.48
CA ASN A 91 18.37 22.74 3.03
C ASN A 91 18.76 21.72 4.12
N SER A 92 19.34 22.17 5.23
CA SER A 92 19.67 21.33 6.40
C SER A 92 18.46 21.02 7.29
N VAL A 93 17.38 21.81 7.18
CA VAL A 93 16.12 21.62 7.90
C VAL A 93 15.16 20.87 6.99
N VAL A 94 14.47 19.89 7.56
CA VAL A 94 13.39 19.18 6.90
C VAL A 94 12.09 19.35 7.66
N HIS A 95 11.00 19.33 6.92
CA HIS A 95 9.63 19.47 7.40
C HIS A 95 8.86 18.20 7.09
N PHE A 96 8.23 17.66 8.13
CA PHE A 96 7.31 16.54 8.04
C PHE A 96 5.91 17.07 7.80
N HIS A 97 5.26 16.52 6.78
CA HIS A 97 3.90 16.85 6.41
C HIS A 97 3.07 15.58 6.44
N LEU A 98 1.93 15.61 7.12
CA LEU A 98 0.92 14.57 7.00
C LEU A 98 0.05 14.92 5.78
N ILE A 99 0.12 14.07 4.77
CA ILE A 99 -0.54 14.23 3.48
C ILE A 99 -1.75 13.30 3.46
N ASN A 100 -2.94 13.88 3.32
CA ASN A 100 -4.20 13.18 3.23
C ASN A 100 -4.71 13.19 1.79
N GLU A 101 -4.44 12.13 1.03
CA GLU A 101 -5.07 11.92 -0.27
C GLU A 101 -6.43 11.22 -0.18
N THR A 102 -6.92 10.89 1.01
CA THR A 102 -8.22 10.24 1.14
C THR A 102 -9.37 11.24 1.03
N SER A 103 -10.58 10.71 0.89
CA SER A 103 -11.83 11.47 1.00
C SER A 103 -12.31 11.60 2.46
N PHE A 104 -11.58 11.02 3.43
CA PHE A 104 -11.87 11.17 4.85
C PHE A 104 -11.28 12.47 5.41
N GLN A 105 -11.93 13.02 6.42
CA GLN A 105 -11.31 13.95 7.35
C GLN A 105 -10.47 13.15 8.35
N LEU A 106 -9.23 13.57 8.57
CA LEU A 106 -8.34 12.92 9.53
C LEU A 106 -8.30 13.72 10.84
N LEU A 107 -8.38 13.02 11.97
CA LEU A 107 -7.99 13.55 13.27
C LEU A 107 -6.64 12.91 13.61
N ALA A 108 -5.59 13.73 13.65
CA ALA A 108 -4.23 13.23 13.72
C ALA A 108 -3.44 13.82 14.88
N THR A 109 -2.59 13.00 15.48
CA THR A 109 -1.59 13.43 16.47
C THR A 109 -0.21 12.91 16.11
N LEU A 110 0.81 13.68 16.47
CA LEU A 110 2.21 13.28 16.46
C LEU A 110 2.79 13.43 17.84
N THR A 111 3.34 12.35 18.37
CA THR A 111 4.10 12.35 19.63
C THR A 111 5.52 11.87 19.37
N THR A 112 6.51 12.54 19.94
CA THR A 112 7.90 12.09 19.95
C THR A 112 8.23 11.37 21.25
N ASP A 113 8.99 10.28 21.16
CA ASP A 113 9.54 9.53 22.29
C ASP A 113 11.07 9.60 22.22
N LYS A 114 11.66 10.35 23.14
CA LYS A 114 13.11 10.43 23.34
C LYS A 114 13.46 9.75 24.66
N GLN A 115 13.79 8.46 24.59
CA GLN A 115 14.18 7.67 25.77
C GLN A 115 13.12 7.68 26.87
N GLN A 116 11.86 7.37 26.52
CA GLN A 116 10.69 7.37 27.41
C GLN A 116 10.22 8.76 27.88
N VAL A 117 10.82 9.84 27.36
CA VAL A 117 10.28 11.19 27.50
C VAL A 117 9.40 11.47 26.28
N PHE A 118 8.10 11.58 26.53
CA PHE A 118 7.09 11.79 25.49
C PHE A 118 6.73 13.27 25.34
N LYS A 119 6.58 13.75 24.11
CA LYS A 119 6.12 15.11 23.81
C LYS A 119 5.14 15.09 22.64
N GLY A 120 3.95 15.67 22.84
CA GLY A 120 3.02 15.91 21.73
C GLY A 120 3.53 17.06 20.86
N GLU A 121 3.90 16.76 19.62
CA GLU A 121 4.39 17.74 18.64
C GLU A 121 3.24 18.31 17.78
N PHE A 122 2.20 17.53 17.53
CA PHE A 122 1.05 17.95 16.74
C PHE A 122 -0.24 17.28 17.24
N ALA A 123 -1.34 18.02 17.17
CA ALA A 123 -2.70 17.52 17.31
C ALA A 123 -3.63 18.40 16.48
N GLY A 124 -4.35 17.83 15.52
CA GLY A 124 -5.15 18.62 14.60
C GLY A 124 -6.07 17.82 13.70
N ILE A 125 -6.86 18.56 12.91
CA ILE A 125 -7.78 18.01 11.92
C ILE A 125 -7.24 18.34 10.54
N ILE A 126 -7.08 17.33 9.69
CA ILE A 126 -6.64 17.49 8.30
C ILE A 126 -7.81 17.18 7.38
N ALA A 127 -8.18 18.16 6.57
CA ALA A 127 -9.27 18.04 5.60
C ALA A 127 -8.97 16.97 4.53
N PRO A 128 -10.00 16.41 3.87
CA PRO A 128 -9.83 15.60 2.68
C PRO A 128 -8.96 16.30 1.62
N LYS A 129 -8.09 15.55 0.94
CA LYS A 129 -7.22 16.08 -0.13
C LYS A 129 -6.36 17.29 0.30
N ALA A 130 -5.89 17.30 1.54
CA ALA A 130 -5.03 18.34 2.09
C ALA A 130 -3.73 17.78 2.67
N ALA A 131 -2.74 18.65 2.87
CA ALA A 131 -1.49 18.31 3.55
C ALA A 131 -1.17 19.38 4.59
N GLU A 132 -0.68 18.95 5.76
CA GLU A 132 -0.35 19.86 6.87
C GLU A 132 1.04 19.56 7.42
N LYS A 133 1.81 20.61 7.71
CA LYS A 133 3.13 20.48 8.34
C LYS A 133 2.95 20.18 9.83
N ILE A 134 3.45 19.02 10.26
CA ILE A 134 3.28 18.53 11.63
C ILE A 134 4.56 18.56 12.47
N TYR A 135 5.73 18.63 11.84
CA TYR A 135 7.00 18.65 12.56
C TYR A 135 8.15 19.20 11.71
N SER A 136 9.23 19.63 12.37
CA SER A 136 10.46 20.10 11.71
C SER A 136 11.68 19.60 12.47
N ALA A 137 12.72 19.21 11.76
CA ALA A 137 13.97 18.77 12.36
C ALA A 137 15.17 19.04 11.46
N GLN A 138 16.36 19.04 12.05
CA GLN A 138 17.60 19.14 11.31
C GLN A 138 18.02 17.76 10.81
N LEU A 139 18.26 17.63 9.50
CA LEU A 139 18.58 16.35 8.86
C LEU A 139 19.93 15.78 9.33
N ALA A 140 20.88 16.66 9.70
CA ALA A 140 22.17 16.24 10.24
C ALA A 140 22.04 15.49 11.58
N ASP A 141 20.97 15.76 12.34
CA ASP A 141 20.71 15.16 13.65
C ASP A 141 19.93 13.84 13.56
N LEU A 142 19.78 13.27 12.37
CA LEU A 142 18.99 12.07 12.13
C LEU A 142 19.31 10.91 13.10
N GLN A 143 20.57 10.75 13.49
CA GLN A 143 20.99 9.70 14.43
C GLN A 143 20.39 9.86 15.83
N VAL A 144 20.06 11.09 16.23
CA VAL A 144 19.49 11.43 17.54
C VAL A 144 18.00 11.79 17.48
N TRP A 145 17.37 11.65 16.31
CA TRP A 145 15.93 11.86 16.19
C TRP A 145 15.15 10.90 17.11
N PRO A 146 14.05 11.39 17.71
CA PRO A 146 13.21 10.56 18.57
C PRO A 146 12.49 9.49 17.73
N LYS A 147 11.88 8.53 18.43
CA LYS A 147 10.84 7.69 17.82
C LYS A 147 9.58 8.55 17.64
N PHE A 148 8.94 8.45 16.50
CA PHE A 148 7.71 9.16 16.17
C PHE A 148 6.52 8.23 16.31
N ILE A 149 5.46 8.69 16.95
CA ILE A 149 4.22 7.96 17.17
C ILE A 149 3.12 8.76 16.49
N PHE A 150 2.59 8.23 15.39
CA PHE A 150 1.50 8.82 14.62
C PHE A 150 0.20 8.11 14.99
N ASN A 151 -0.80 8.86 15.45
CA ASN A 151 -2.16 8.33 15.61
C ASN A 151 -3.09 9.06 14.65
N VAL A 152 -3.88 8.32 13.88
CA VAL A 152 -4.81 8.89 12.89
C VAL A 152 -6.15 8.18 12.97
N LEU A 153 -7.21 8.98 13.13
CA LEU A 153 -8.60 8.54 13.05
C LEU A 153 -9.25 9.09 11.79
N PHE A 154 -10.11 8.30 11.17
CA PHE A 154 -10.82 8.65 9.94
C PHE A 154 -12.27 9.01 10.25
N SER A 155 -12.78 10.06 9.62
CA SER A 155 -14.16 10.53 9.77
C SER A 155 -14.75 10.95 8.43
N THR A 156 -16.02 10.63 8.21
CA THR A 156 -16.80 11.06 7.05
C THR A 156 -18.27 11.21 7.43
N LYS A 157 -18.96 12.15 6.79
CA LYS A 157 -20.43 12.27 6.88
C LYS A 157 -21.15 11.34 5.90
N GLN A 158 -20.43 10.74 4.94
CA GLN A 158 -21.00 9.82 3.97
C GLN A 158 -21.22 8.44 4.60
N ASN A 159 -22.17 7.66 4.07
CA ASN A 159 -22.45 6.30 4.53
C ASN A 159 -21.36 5.31 4.05
N ILE A 160 -20.15 5.47 4.55
CA ILE A 160 -18.98 4.67 4.23
C ILE A 160 -18.30 4.31 5.55
N GLU A 161 -18.09 3.02 5.77
CA GLU A 161 -17.36 2.51 6.93
C GLU A 161 -15.92 3.07 6.94
N PRO A 162 -15.52 3.80 8.01
CA PRO A 162 -14.14 4.24 8.18
C PRO A 162 -13.20 3.05 8.41
N PRO A 163 -11.96 3.08 7.89
CA PRO A 163 -10.97 2.06 8.20
C PRO A 163 -10.54 2.12 9.67
N ALA A 164 -9.81 1.09 10.11
CA ALA A 164 -9.24 1.05 11.46
C ALA A 164 -8.32 2.25 11.72
N PRO A 165 -8.28 2.76 12.98
CA PRO A 165 -7.31 3.76 13.39
C PRO A 165 -5.87 3.36 13.05
N LEU A 166 -5.08 4.31 12.54
CA LEU A 166 -3.64 4.12 12.41
C LEU A 166 -2.98 4.47 13.74
N SER A 167 -2.12 3.59 14.25
CA SER A 167 -1.25 3.83 15.40
C SER A 167 0.14 3.30 15.07
N ILE A 168 0.97 4.14 14.47
CA ILE A 168 2.23 3.73 13.83
C ILE A 168 3.38 4.33 14.60
N GLN A 169 4.39 3.50 14.90
CA GLN A 169 5.60 3.93 15.57
C GLN A 169 6.79 3.80 14.64
N GLU A 170 7.35 4.95 14.21
CA GLU A 170 8.48 4.98 13.28
C GLU A 170 9.75 5.51 13.95
N LYS A 171 10.87 4.84 13.66
CA LYS A 171 12.20 5.34 13.98
C LYS A 171 13.00 5.44 12.69
N PHE A 172 13.00 6.63 12.11
CA PHE A 172 13.68 6.89 10.85
C PHE A 172 15.20 6.72 10.97
N LYS A 173 15.79 6.17 9.91
CA LYS A 173 17.22 5.88 9.75
C LYS A 173 17.71 6.45 8.42
N ALA A 174 19.04 6.48 8.24
CA ALA A 174 19.66 7.01 7.03
C ALA A 174 19.13 6.38 5.73
N LYS A 175 18.81 5.08 5.75
CA LYS A 175 18.27 4.35 4.59
C LYS A 175 16.92 4.90 4.09
N ASP A 176 16.13 5.48 4.99
CA ASP A 176 14.79 5.99 4.66
C ASP A 176 14.90 7.29 3.85
N PHE A 177 16.03 8.01 4.01
CA PHE A 177 16.36 9.24 3.29
C PHE A 177 17.43 9.07 2.21
N SER A 178 17.96 7.86 2.02
CA SER A 178 18.94 7.58 0.94
C SER A 178 18.28 7.29 -0.41
N THR A 179 16.96 7.13 -0.44
CA THR A 179 16.20 6.91 -1.68
C THR A 179 16.03 8.20 -2.47
N THR A 180 15.83 8.08 -3.79
CA THR A 180 15.55 9.21 -4.68
C THR A 180 14.30 9.95 -4.21
N LYS A 181 14.40 11.27 -4.09
CA LYS A 181 13.26 12.13 -3.74
C LYS A 181 12.14 11.96 -4.78
N LYS A 182 10.93 11.75 -4.30
CA LYS A 182 9.69 11.66 -5.08
C LYS A 182 8.97 12.99 -5.03
N ASN A 183 8.04 13.21 -5.96
CA ASN A 183 7.10 14.32 -5.83
C ASN A 183 6.15 14.04 -4.65
N LEU A 184 6.04 14.99 -3.73
CA LEU A 184 5.11 14.95 -2.62
C LEU A 184 3.74 15.45 -3.10
N PRO A 185 2.71 14.59 -3.09
CA PRO A 185 1.36 14.97 -3.47
C PRO A 185 0.85 16.15 -2.65
N LEU A 186 0.01 16.99 -3.25
CA LEU A 186 -0.62 18.17 -2.64
C LEU A 186 0.33 19.31 -2.21
N LEU A 187 1.64 19.06 -2.10
CA LEU A 187 2.65 20.05 -1.72
C LEU A 187 3.42 20.61 -2.91
N ASN A 188 3.41 19.94 -4.07
CA ASN A 188 4.20 20.31 -5.26
C ASN A 188 5.71 20.47 -4.96
N LYS A 189 6.25 19.61 -4.09
CA LYS A 189 7.64 19.63 -3.65
C LYS A 189 8.28 18.26 -3.81
N ALA A 190 9.58 18.21 -4.08
CA ALA A 190 10.33 16.96 -4.04
C ALA A 190 10.76 16.61 -2.61
N GLY A 191 10.55 15.37 -2.19
CA GLY A 191 10.89 14.90 -0.84
C GLY A 191 10.82 13.38 -0.72
N TRP A 192 10.91 12.89 0.51
CA TRP A 192 10.73 11.47 0.82
C TRP A 192 9.28 11.22 1.21
N LEU A 193 8.66 10.21 0.60
CA LEU A 193 7.26 9.87 0.80
C LEU A 193 7.17 8.49 1.43
N ILE A 194 6.61 8.43 2.64
CA ILE A 194 6.39 7.20 3.41
C ILE A 194 4.89 7.02 3.56
N ARG A 195 4.37 5.84 3.22
CA ARG A 195 2.94 5.54 3.35
C ARG A 195 2.65 4.99 4.74
N LEU A 196 1.61 5.52 5.39
CA LEU A 196 1.22 5.15 6.75
C LEU A 196 0.11 4.09 6.77
N ASP A 197 -0.79 4.11 5.79
CA ASP A 197 -1.94 3.20 5.74
C ASP A 197 -1.67 1.93 4.91
N GLU A 198 -0.39 1.57 4.73
CA GLU A 198 -0.05 0.25 4.25
C GLU A 198 -0.18 -0.76 5.40
N PRO A 199 -0.92 -1.87 5.19
CA PRO A 199 -0.97 -2.91 6.20
C PRO A 199 0.44 -3.42 6.43
N GLU A 200 0.89 -3.46 7.70
CA GLU A 200 2.12 -4.15 8.04
C GLU A 200 2.06 -5.54 7.41
N LEU A 201 3.11 -5.92 6.66
CA LEU A 201 3.29 -7.30 6.28
C LEU A 201 3.41 -8.06 7.60
N VAL A 202 2.31 -8.68 8.04
CA VAL A 202 2.34 -9.64 9.13
C VAL A 202 3.14 -10.80 8.58
N ILE A 203 4.46 -10.70 8.73
CA ILE A 203 5.39 -11.81 8.62
C ILE A 203 5.07 -12.66 9.83
N ASP A 204 4.00 -13.42 9.70
CA ASP A 204 3.55 -14.35 10.70
C ASP A 204 4.67 -15.38 10.86
N ALA A 205 5.47 -15.20 11.91
CA ALA A 205 6.58 -16.08 12.23
C ALA A 205 6.09 -17.53 12.44
N GLN A 206 4.78 -17.73 12.68
CA GLN A 206 4.15 -19.04 12.74
C GLN A 206 3.86 -19.62 11.35
N LYS A 207 3.38 -18.82 10.37
CA LYS A 207 3.30 -19.29 8.96
C LYS A 207 4.67 -19.55 8.34
N LEU A 208 5.68 -18.77 8.71
CA LEU A 208 7.07 -19.08 8.34
C LEU A 208 7.52 -20.40 8.97
N LYS A 209 7.27 -20.62 10.26
CA LYS A 209 7.59 -21.90 10.90
C LYS A 209 6.83 -23.08 10.29
N GLU A 210 5.55 -22.95 9.97
CA GLU A 210 4.79 -24.01 9.30
C GLU A 210 5.35 -24.31 7.90
N SER A 211 5.82 -23.30 7.16
CA SER A 211 6.56 -23.52 5.90
C SER A 211 7.97 -24.10 6.07
N PHE A 212 8.54 -24.06 7.28
CA PHE A 212 9.82 -24.71 7.64
C PHE A 212 9.65 -26.12 8.21
N PHE A 213 8.43 -26.52 8.62
CA PHE A 213 8.16 -27.79 9.31
C PHE A 213 7.30 -28.78 8.52
N GLU A 214 6.94 -28.50 7.26
CA GLU A 214 6.61 -29.59 6.34
C GLU A 214 7.88 -30.40 6.02
N SER A 215 7.83 -31.68 6.40
CA SER A 215 8.90 -32.65 6.19
C SER A 215 9.18 -32.89 4.69
N PRO A 216 10.39 -33.34 4.32
CA PRO A 216 11.04 -32.96 3.08
C PRO A 216 10.54 -33.80 1.90
N ALA A 217 9.57 -33.28 1.15
CA ALA A 217 9.41 -33.66 -0.24
C ALA A 217 10.47 -32.91 -1.07
N GLN A 218 11.62 -33.57 -1.24
CA GLN A 218 12.71 -33.22 -2.15
C GLN A 218 13.22 -31.78 -2.08
N LYS A 219 14.37 -31.60 -1.42
CA LYS A 219 15.27 -30.48 -1.67
C LYS A 219 15.43 -30.31 -3.20
N ILE A 220 14.75 -29.34 -3.78
CA ILE A 220 15.31 -28.65 -4.94
C ILE A 220 16.46 -27.85 -4.34
N VAL A 221 17.62 -28.52 -4.29
CA VAL A 221 18.89 -27.83 -4.27
C VAL A 221 18.78 -26.85 -5.42
N VAL A 222 18.77 -25.54 -5.15
CA VAL A 222 19.09 -24.56 -6.18
C VAL A 222 20.54 -24.85 -6.51
N GLU A 223 20.73 -25.79 -7.43
CA GLU A 223 22.04 -26.12 -7.95
C GLU A 223 22.59 -24.82 -8.53
N LYS A 224 23.88 -24.59 -8.24
CA LYS A 224 24.69 -23.60 -8.94
C LYS A 224 24.24 -23.57 -10.41
N PRO A 225 24.05 -22.39 -11.03
CA PRO A 225 23.60 -22.29 -12.41
C PRO A 225 24.37 -23.31 -13.24
N VAL A 226 23.69 -24.36 -13.66
CA VAL A 226 24.34 -25.52 -14.24
C VAL A 226 24.83 -25.04 -15.59
N SER A 227 26.14 -25.03 -15.81
CA SER A 227 26.74 -24.70 -17.11
C SER A 227 26.36 -25.72 -18.20
N GLU A 228 25.47 -26.68 -17.93
CA GLU A 228 24.97 -27.70 -18.83
C GLU A 228 23.42 -27.74 -18.73
N VAL A 229 22.73 -27.50 -19.84
CA VAL A 229 21.27 -27.47 -19.95
C VAL A 229 20.81 -28.52 -20.96
N ASP A 230 20.02 -29.48 -20.49
CA ASP A 230 19.44 -30.51 -21.35
C ASP A 230 18.14 -30.00 -22.00
N LEU A 231 18.06 -30.12 -23.32
CA LEU A 231 16.92 -29.71 -24.12
C LEU A 231 16.12 -30.90 -24.65
N HIS A 232 16.40 -32.15 -24.27
CA HIS A 232 15.53 -33.27 -24.63
C HIS A 232 14.13 -33.08 -24.04
N ILE A 233 13.09 -33.30 -24.84
CA ILE A 233 11.71 -33.05 -24.40
C ILE A 233 11.31 -33.87 -23.18
N GLU A 234 11.85 -35.09 -23.04
CA GLU A 234 11.67 -35.97 -21.88
C GLU A 234 12.15 -35.35 -20.56
N LYS A 235 13.05 -34.36 -20.62
CA LYS A 235 13.53 -33.61 -19.45
C LYS A 235 12.75 -32.32 -19.21
N LEU A 236 12.02 -31.84 -20.20
CA LEU A 236 11.28 -30.58 -20.15
C LEU A 236 9.80 -30.79 -19.82
N ARG A 237 9.24 -31.97 -20.16
CA ARG A 237 7.82 -32.26 -19.99
C ARG A 237 7.54 -33.76 -19.88
N ASP A 238 6.66 -34.14 -18.97
CA ASP A 238 6.27 -35.54 -18.76
C ASP A 238 5.18 -36.03 -19.74
N ASP A 239 4.36 -35.12 -20.28
CA ASP A 239 3.24 -35.37 -21.22
C ASP A 239 3.64 -35.24 -22.70
N TYR A 240 4.93 -35.36 -23.01
CA TYR A 240 5.49 -35.16 -24.37
C TYR A 240 4.90 -36.08 -25.44
N GLN A 241 4.32 -37.22 -25.06
CA GLN A 241 3.70 -38.20 -25.96
C GLN A 241 2.44 -37.67 -26.66
N PHE A 242 1.83 -36.59 -26.15
CA PHE A 242 0.64 -35.97 -26.72
C PHE A 242 0.93 -34.73 -27.58
N LEU A 243 2.20 -34.37 -27.75
CA LEU A 243 2.62 -33.16 -28.45
C LEU A 243 3.01 -33.46 -29.90
N ASP A 244 2.74 -32.49 -30.79
CA ASP A 244 3.25 -32.56 -32.15
C ASP A 244 4.75 -32.18 -32.22
N ASN A 245 5.42 -32.55 -33.32
CA ASN A 245 6.85 -32.28 -33.49
C ASN A 245 7.20 -30.77 -33.49
N SER A 246 6.27 -29.91 -33.89
CA SER A 246 6.44 -28.46 -33.92
C SER A 246 6.31 -27.86 -32.52
N GLU A 247 5.36 -28.34 -31.72
CA GLU A 247 5.17 -28.01 -30.32
C GLU A 247 6.37 -28.43 -29.48
N ILE A 248 6.88 -29.64 -29.69
CA ILE A 248 8.11 -30.13 -29.06
C ILE A 248 9.27 -29.18 -29.38
N MET A 249 9.48 -28.84 -30.65
CA MET A 249 10.55 -27.91 -31.06
C MET A 249 10.39 -26.53 -30.40
N ASN A 250 9.17 -25.98 -30.36
CA ASN A 250 8.91 -24.68 -29.75
C ASN A 250 9.20 -24.68 -28.24
N ILE A 251 8.85 -25.74 -27.53
CA ILE A 251 9.14 -25.89 -26.10
C ILE A 251 10.65 -25.97 -25.87
N GLN A 252 11.37 -26.76 -26.68
CA GLN A 252 12.83 -26.88 -26.60
C GLN A 252 13.53 -25.53 -26.86
N LEU A 253 13.06 -24.77 -27.85
CA LEU A 253 13.60 -23.44 -28.16
C LEU A 253 13.27 -22.41 -27.08
N ALA A 254 12.05 -22.43 -26.52
CA ALA A 254 11.67 -21.55 -25.41
C ALA A 254 12.54 -21.80 -24.18
N HIS A 255 12.83 -23.07 -23.87
CA HIS A 255 13.73 -23.44 -22.78
C HIS A 255 15.17 -22.99 -23.04
N PHE A 256 15.65 -23.15 -24.29
CA PHE A 256 16.94 -22.63 -24.73
C PHE A 256 17.05 -21.11 -24.54
N HIS A 257 16.05 -20.32 -24.95
CA HIS A 257 16.04 -18.86 -24.75
C HIS A 257 16.09 -18.49 -23.28
N LYS A 258 15.22 -19.09 -22.48
CA LYS A 258 15.15 -18.81 -21.04
C LYS A 258 16.49 -19.09 -20.36
N ALA A 259 17.13 -20.20 -20.70
CA ALA A 259 18.43 -20.58 -20.15
C ALA A 259 19.57 -19.66 -20.64
N LEU A 260 19.56 -19.27 -21.91
CA LEU A 260 20.54 -18.33 -22.47
C LEU A 260 20.42 -16.95 -21.81
N ASP A 261 19.20 -16.44 -21.65
CA ASP A 261 18.95 -15.15 -21.01
C ASP A 261 19.35 -15.16 -19.54
N ALA A 262 19.03 -16.24 -18.81
CA ALA A 262 19.49 -16.43 -17.44
C ALA A 262 21.02 -16.44 -17.35
N ALA A 263 21.71 -17.15 -18.26
CA ALA A 263 23.16 -17.19 -18.29
C ALA A 263 23.79 -15.81 -18.56
N ILE A 264 23.18 -15.00 -19.44
CA ILE A 264 23.60 -13.63 -19.72
C ILE A 264 23.38 -12.72 -18.51
N VAL A 265 22.21 -12.80 -17.85
CA VAL A 265 21.89 -12.00 -16.66
C VAL A 265 22.84 -12.31 -15.50
N HIS A 266 23.16 -13.59 -15.32
CA HIS A 266 24.07 -14.05 -14.26
C HIS A 266 25.55 -13.97 -14.63
N GLN A 267 25.90 -13.43 -15.80
CA GLN A 267 27.29 -13.27 -16.28
C GLN A 267 28.10 -14.58 -16.24
N LEU A 268 27.49 -15.69 -16.66
CA LEU A 268 28.20 -16.96 -16.75
C LEU A 268 29.24 -16.90 -17.88
N PRO A 269 30.46 -17.45 -17.68
CA PRO A 269 31.49 -17.44 -18.72
C PRO A 269 31.11 -18.33 -19.91
N ASP A 270 30.45 -19.45 -19.65
CA ASP A 270 29.95 -20.35 -20.68
C ASP A 270 28.74 -21.17 -20.22
N ILE A 271 27.97 -21.66 -21.21
CA ILE A 271 26.82 -22.54 -21.04
C ILE A 271 26.80 -23.58 -22.17
N THR A 272 26.47 -24.82 -21.85
CA THR A 272 26.45 -25.97 -22.76
C THR A 272 25.02 -26.45 -22.93
N PHE A 273 24.51 -26.50 -24.15
CA PHE A 273 23.17 -27.01 -24.46
C PHE A 273 23.26 -28.42 -25.03
N ILE A 274 22.55 -29.37 -24.44
CA ILE A 274 22.48 -30.76 -24.88
C ILE A 274 21.20 -30.92 -25.69
N HIS A 275 21.33 -31.11 -27.01
CA HIS A 275 20.20 -31.18 -27.96
C HIS A 275 20.05 -32.55 -28.62
N GLY A 276 20.90 -33.51 -28.27
CA GLY A 276 20.90 -34.86 -28.82
C GLY A 276 21.54 -34.97 -30.21
N ALA A 277 21.85 -36.20 -30.62
CA ALA A 277 22.56 -36.53 -31.85
C ALA A 277 21.64 -36.90 -33.03
N GLY A 278 20.34 -36.60 -32.94
CA GLY A 278 19.32 -36.98 -33.94
C GLY A 278 19.52 -36.33 -35.32
N ASN A 279 18.43 -35.99 -36.03
CA ASN A 279 18.49 -35.43 -37.39
C ASN A 279 19.16 -34.04 -37.53
N GLY A 280 19.70 -33.47 -36.43
CA GLY A 280 20.42 -32.20 -36.44
C GLY A 280 19.54 -30.95 -36.56
N THR A 281 18.21 -31.08 -36.61
CA THR A 281 17.28 -29.95 -36.76
C THR A 281 17.39 -28.95 -35.61
N LEU A 282 17.35 -29.44 -34.36
CA LEU A 282 17.48 -28.59 -33.16
C LEU A 282 18.87 -27.93 -33.11
N ARG A 283 19.94 -28.67 -33.42
CA ARG A 283 21.32 -28.13 -33.51
C ARG A 283 21.42 -26.96 -34.47
N ASN A 284 20.91 -27.13 -35.69
CA ASN A 284 20.99 -26.11 -36.73
C ASN A 284 20.21 -24.85 -36.34
N GLU A 285 19.06 -25.02 -35.69
CA GLU A 285 18.26 -23.89 -35.21
C GLU A 285 18.95 -23.14 -34.06
N LEU A 286 19.54 -23.87 -33.10
CA LEU A 286 20.35 -23.27 -32.03
C LEU A 286 21.52 -22.46 -32.62
N HIS A 287 22.28 -23.04 -33.55
CA HIS A 287 23.42 -22.38 -34.19
C HIS A 287 22.99 -21.12 -34.95
N ARG A 288 21.84 -21.17 -35.64
CA ARG A 288 21.26 -20.01 -36.33
C ARG A 288 20.92 -18.86 -35.38
N GLN A 289 20.42 -19.17 -34.19
CA GLN A 289 20.04 -18.15 -33.20
C GLN A 289 21.24 -17.62 -32.42
N LEU A 290 22.17 -18.49 -32.04
CA LEU A 290 23.43 -18.12 -31.38
C LEU A 290 24.26 -17.18 -32.27
N GLY A 291 24.34 -17.46 -33.58
CA GLY A 291 25.05 -16.60 -34.54
C GLY A 291 24.44 -15.19 -34.70
N LYS A 292 23.17 -15.00 -34.35
CA LYS A 292 22.50 -13.69 -34.37
C LYS A 292 22.63 -12.93 -33.05
N ASN A 293 23.01 -13.60 -31.96
CA ASN A 293 23.01 -12.99 -30.63
C ASN A 293 24.30 -12.20 -30.36
N LYS A 294 24.18 -10.87 -30.19
CA LYS A 294 25.32 -9.96 -29.97
C LYS A 294 26.09 -10.22 -28.65
N LYS A 295 25.45 -10.89 -27.69
CA LYS A 295 26.01 -11.21 -26.36
C LYS A 295 26.75 -12.54 -26.31
N VAL A 296 26.67 -13.33 -27.39
CA VAL A 296 27.47 -14.56 -27.56
C VAL A 296 28.83 -14.16 -28.14
N GLN A 297 29.90 -14.65 -27.54
CA GLN A 297 31.27 -14.45 -28.03
C GLN A 297 31.59 -15.43 -29.14
N THR A 298 31.38 -16.73 -28.88
CA THR A 298 31.57 -17.82 -29.84
C THR A 298 30.79 -19.05 -29.38
N PHE A 299 30.53 -20.00 -30.28
CA PHE A 299 29.94 -21.29 -29.95
C PHE A 299 30.65 -22.41 -30.71
N MET A 300 30.77 -23.57 -30.07
CA MET A 300 31.44 -24.75 -30.62
C MET A 300 30.74 -26.02 -30.15
N ASP A 301 30.92 -27.13 -30.86
CA ASP A 301 30.42 -28.42 -30.36
C ASP A 301 31.11 -28.75 -29.02
N ALA A 302 30.34 -29.22 -28.03
CA ALA A 302 30.85 -29.53 -26.70
C ALA A 302 31.72 -30.80 -26.69
N ARG A 303 32.43 -31.08 -25.58
CA ARG A 303 33.42 -32.17 -25.47
C ARG A 303 32.89 -33.50 -26.02
N LYS A 304 33.51 -33.96 -27.12
CA LYS A 304 33.11 -35.16 -27.86
C LYS A 304 33.16 -36.43 -27.01
N GLU A 305 34.05 -36.50 -26.01
CA GLU A 305 34.16 -37.67 -25.11
C GLU A 305 32.96 -37.81 -24.16
N LYS A 306 32.27 -36.71 -23.81
CA LYS A 306 31.18 -36.72 -22.82
C LYS A 306 29.79 -36.71 -23.48
N PHE A 307 29.63 -36.07 -24.64
CA PHE A 307 28.33 -35.83 -25.27
C PHE A 307 28.24 -36.21 -26.76
N GLY A 308 29.30 -36.79 -27.33
CA GLY A 308 29.37 -37.05 -28.77
C GLY A 308 29.22 -35.75 -29.59
N TYR A 309 28.34 -35.76 -30.60
CA TYR A 309 27.96 -34.58 -31.40
C TYR A 309 26.66 -33.92 -30.91
N GLY A 310 26.16 -34.32 -29.74
CA GLY A 310 24.81 -33.97 -29.27
C GLY A 310 24.72 -32.73 -28.38
N ALA A 311 25.77 -31.92 -28.29
CA ALA A 311 25.79 -30.73 -27.43
C ALA A 311 26.60 -29.57 -28.03
N THR A 312 26.16 -28.35 -27.75
CA THR A 312 26.79 -27.09 -28.20
C THR A 312 27.19 -26.27 -26.99
N LYS A 313 28.49 -25.96 -26.86
CA LYS A 313 29.04 -25.04 -25.86
C LYS A 313 29.03 -23.61 -26.40
N VAL A 314 28.53 -22.68 -25.59
CA VAL A 314 28.36 -21.26 -25.91
C VAL A 314 29.18 -20.44 -24.92
N LEU A 315 30.10 -19.63 -25.43
CA LEU A 315 30.87 -18.67 -24.65
C LEU A 315 30.14 -17.32 -24.68
N LEU A 316 29.89 -16.74 -23.51
CA LEU A 316 29.20 -15.46 -23.37
C LEU A 316 30.22 -14.33 -23.13
N LYS A 317 29.83 -13.09 -23.48
CA LYS A 317 30.67 -11.89 -23.31
C LYS A 317 30.55 -11.28 -21.92
#